data_AF-A0A5J4PGC8-F1
#
_entry.id   AF-A0A5J4PGC8-F1
#
_cell.length_a   1.000
_cell.length_b   1.000
_cell.length_c   1.000
_cell.angle_alpha   90.00
_cell.angle_beta   90.00
_cell.angle_gamma   90.00
#
_symmetry.space_group_name_H-M   'P 1'
#
loop_
_entity.id
_entity.type
_entity.pdbx_description
1 polymer ?
#
loop_
_entity_poly.entity_id
_entity_poly.type
_entity_poly.pdbx_seq_one_letter_code
_entity_poly.pdbx_strand_id
1 'polypeptide(L)' 'GDNDVDIDYNLNFTFNKAQKRRVDVALSNTFGFGGHNACALFRRYAE' A
#
# COMPACT_ATOMS: atom_id res chain seq x y z
N GLY A 1 10.61 19.63 -8.81
CA GLY A 1 10.81 19.06 -7.47
C GLY A 1 9.61 18.21 -7.21
N ASP A 2 9.81 16.90 -7.16
CA ASP A 2 8.80 15.86 -6.88
C ASP A 2 9.41 14.45 -7.03
N ASN A 3 10.61 14.33 -7.63
CA ASN A 3 11.34 13.08 -7.74
C ASN A 3 12.31 12.92 -6.57
N ASP A 4 11.87 12.18 -5.56
CA ASP A 4 12.74 11.67 -4.49
C ASP A 4 13.58 10.51 -5.04
N VAL A 5 14.88 10.47 -4.71
CA VAL A 5 15.78 9.41 -5.20
C VAL A 5 15.49 8.05 -4.56
N ASP A 6 14.84 8.04 -3.40
CA ASP A 6 14.53 6.84 -2.64
C ASP A 6 13.17 6.23 -3.02
N ILE A 7 12.38 6.90 -3.87
CA ILE A 7 11.08 6.40 -4.34
C ILE A 7 11.23 5.76 -5.73
N ASP A 8 10.84 4.48 -5.83
CA ASP A 8 10.74 3.81 -7.13
C ASP A 8 9.42 4.18 -7.83
N TYR A 9 9.48 5.18 -8.71
CA TYR A 9 8.33 5.64 -9.50
C TYR A 9 7.85 4.64 -10.57
N ASN A 10 8.50 3.47 -10.74
CA ASN A 10 7.95 2.40 -11.58
C ASN A 10 6.79 1.67 -10.88
N LEU A 11 6.62 1.84 -9.57
CA LEU A 11 5.47 1.32 -8.82
C LEU A 11 4.19 2.08 -9.15
N ASN A 12 3.05 1.37 -9.14
CA ASN A 12 1.75 1.96 -9.42
C ASN A 12 1.16 2.62 -8.16
N PHE A 13 1.69 3.78 -7.79
CA PHE A 13 1.10 4.63 -6.76
C PHE A 13 -0.22 5.24 -7.25
N THR A 14 -1.21 5.32 -6.36
CA THR A 14 -2.52 5.93 -6.65
C THR A 14 -2.49 7.43 -6.33
N PHE A 15 -1.61 8.20 -6.99
CA PHE A 15 -1.49 9.64 -6.76
C PHE A 15 -2.69 10.41 -7.34
N ASN A 16 -3.21 11.38 -6.57
CA ASN A 16 -4.18 12.41 -6.95
C ASN A 16 -5.58 11.95 -7.43
N LYS A 17 -5.70 10.79 -8.07
CA LYS A 17 -6.93 10.27 -8.67
C LYS A 17 -7.16 8.83 -8.24
N ALA A 18 -8.38 8.57 -7.76
CA ALA A 18 -8.81 7.21 -7.47
C ALA A 18 -8.80 6.35 -8.76
N GLN A 19 -8.43 5.08 -8.61
CA GLN A 19 -8.33 4.11 -9.70
C GLN A 19 -9.17 2.88 -9.36
N LYS A 20 -10.12 2.53 -10.24
CA LYS A 20 -11.00 1.37 -10.05
C LYS A 20 -10.21 0.08 -10.23
N ARG A 21 -10.22 -0.79 -9.22
CA ARG A 21 -9.56 -2.11 -9.23
C ARG A 21 -10.46 -3.14 -8.56
N ARG A 22 -10.41 -4.38 -9.05
CA ARG A 22 -10.95 -5.52 -8.30
C ARG A 22 -9.94 -5.89 -7.22
N VAL A 23 -10.31 -5.69 -5.96
CA VAL A 23 -9.48 -6.01 -4.79
C VAL A 23 -10.11 -7.20 -4.06
N ASP A 24 -9.47 -8.36 -4.14
CA ASP A 24 -9.92 -9.57 -3.45
C ASP A 24 -9.11 -9.82 -2.16
N VAL A 25 -7.89 -9.28 -2.10
CA VAL A 25 -7.01 -9.30 -0.92
C VAL A 25 -6.38 -7.91 -0.78
N ALA A 26 -6.28 -7.43 0.46
CA ALA A 26 -5.61 -6.19 0.82
C ALA A 26 -4.61 -6.42 1.95
N LEU A 27 -3.51 -5.67 1.90
CA LEU A 27 -2.43 -5.67 2.87
C LEU A 27 -2.35 -4.29 3.54
N SER A 28 -2.30 -4.25 4.86
CA SER A 28 -2.01 -3.04 5.63
C SER A 28 -0.70 -3.22 6.38
N ASN A 29 0.33 -2.50 5.93
CA ASN A 29 1.65 -2.51 6.57
C ASN A 29 1.78 -1.30 7.51
N THR A 30 2.47 -1.49 8.63
CA THR A 30 2.80 -0.42 9.57
C THR A 30 4.25 -0.59 10.04
N PHE A 31 5.07 0.43 9.80
CA PHE A 31 6.46 0.49 10.23
C PHE A 31 6.62 1.70 11.16
N GLY A 32 6.45 1.45 12.46
CA GLY A 32 6.48 2.45 13.51
C GLY A 32 7.87 2.67 14.12
N PHE A 33 8.04 3.80 14.79
CA PHE A 33 9.27 4.12 15.51
C PHE A 33 9.55 3.11 16.64
N GLY A 34 10.83 2.96 16.99
CA GLY A 34 11.28 1.96 17.96
C GLY A 34 11.29 0.53 17.42
N GLY A 35 11.18 0.34 16.10
CA GLY A 35 11.26 -0.97 15.45
C GLY A 35 9.95 -1.75 15.42
N HIS A 36 8.80 -1.10 15.65
CA HIS A 36 7.49 -1.75 15.61
C HIS A 36 7.08 -2.02 14.16
N ASN A 37 7.18 -3.28 13.74
CA ASN A 37 6.73 -3.72 12.42
C ASN A 37 5.49 -4.60 12.58
N ALA A 38 4.41 -4.22 11.92
CA ALA A 38 3.16 -4.98 11.92
C ALA A 38 2.56 -5.02 10.51
N CYS A 39 1.83 -6.10 10.25
CA CYS A 39 1.14 -6.30 8.98
C CYS A 39 -0.18 -7.04 9.22
N ALA A 40 -1.25 -6.56 8.59
CA ALA A 40 -2.56 -7.21 8.59
C ALA A 40 -3.02 -7.51 7.16
N LEU A 41 -3.48 -8.74 6.93
CA LEU A 41 -4.07 -9.17 5.66
C LEU A 41 -5.58 -9.31 5.80
N PHE A 42 -6.30 -8.83 4.78
CA PHE A 42 -7.74 -8.97 4.67
C PHE A 42 -8.08 -9.58 3.32
N ARG A 43 -9.01 -10.52 3.31
CA ARG A 43 -9.56 -11.12 2.09
C ARG A 43 -11.05 -10.81 2.02
N ARG A 44 -11.57 -10.60 0.81
CA ARG A 44 -13.02 -10.58 0.56
C ARG A 44 -13.65 -11.84 1.16
N TYR A 45 -14.62 -11.64 2.05
CA TYR A 45 -15.35 -12.74 2.65
C TYR A 45 -16.01 -13.60 1.55
N ALA A 46 -15.88 -14.91 1.69
CA ALA A 46 -16.63 -15.90 0.93
C ALA A 46 -17.11 -16.93 1.96
N GLU A 47 -18.39 -17.26 1.90
CA GLU A 47 -19.03 -18.30 2.72
C GLU A 47 -18.43 -19.69 2.46
#